data_AF-A0A7Y5R6K4-F1
#
_entry.id   AF-A0A7Y5R6K4-F1
#
_cell.length_a   1.000
_cell.length_b   1.000
_cell.length_c   1.000
_cell.angle_alpha   90.00
_cell.angle_beta   90.00
_cell.angle_gamma   90.00
#
_symmetry.space_group_name_H-M   'P 1'
#
loop_
_entity.id
_entity.type
_entity.pdbx_description
1 polymer ?
#
loop_
_entity_poly.entity_id
_entity_poly.type
_entity_poly.pdbx_seq_one_letter_code
_entity_poly.pdbx_strand_id
1 'polypeptide(L)' 'MDHFRLDRTAFQIKSHKDAAKQRAYWMKKTPMERLAAAWYLTCTAYNLDIKNPPRMDRSVFAIKKRPG' A
#
# COMPACT_ATOMS: atom_id res chain seq x y z
N MET A 1 9.63 -15.01 -6.72
CA MET A 1 8.75 -13.83 -6.52
C MET A 1 9.23 -12.77 -7.48
N ASP A 2 9.09 -13.07 -8.76
CA ASP A 2 9.84 -12.41 -9.81
C ASP A 2 8.87 -11.52 -10.59
N HIS A 3 9.07 -10.22 -10.39
CA HIS A 3 8.53 -9.13 -11.21
C HIS A 3 7.08 -8.70 -10.97
N PHE A 4 6.75 -8.25 -9.75
CA PHE A 4 5.75 -7.18 -9.62
C PHE A 4 6.36 -5.88 -10.16
N ARG A 5 6.29 -5.69 -11.49
CA ARG A 5 6.65 -4.41 -12.13
C ARG A 5 5.48 -3.44 -11.93
N LEU A 6 5.69 -2.44 -11.08
CA LEU A 6 4.74 -1.33 -10.95
C LEU A 6 4.62 -0.63 -12.32
N ASP A 7 3.42 -0.60 -12.88
CA ASP A 7 3.15 0.14 -14.10
C ASP A 7 3.18 1.66 -13.81
N ARG A 8 4.26 2.31 -14.24
CA ARG A 8 4.52 3.75 -14.02
C ARG A 8 3.71 4.64 -14.97
N THR A 9 3.03 4.08 -15.97
CA THR A 9 2.19 4.87 -16.90
C THR A 9 0.89 5.35 -16.24
N ALA A 10 0.46 4.70 -15.16
CA ALA A 10 -0.75 5.07 -14.43
C ALA A 10 -0.59 6.33 -13.53
N PHE A 11 0.65 6.72 -13.20
CA PHE A 11 0.97 7.77 -12.23
C PHE A 11 1.58 9.03 -12.88
N GLN A 12 1.02 9.47 -14.01
CA GLN A 12 1.34 10.76 -14.60
C GLN A 12 0.71 11.92 -13.79
N ILE A 13 1.28 13.12 -13.88
CA ILE A 13 0.64 14.35 -13.37
C ILE A 13 -0.64 14.56 -14.19
N LYS A 14 -1.81 14.24 -13.61
CA LYS A 14 -3.11 14.43 -14.26
C LYS A 14 -3.92 15.50 -13.53
N SER A 15 -4.81 16.16 -14.25
CA SER A 15 -5.81 17.09 -13.69
C SER A 15 -6.61 16.40 -12.58
N HIS A 16 -7.14 17.16 -11.60
CA HIS A 16 -8.00 16.64 -10.53
C HIS A 16 -9.13 15.72 -11.05
N LYS A 17 -9.66 16.00 -12.25
CA LYS A 17 -10.70 15.18 -12.90
C LYS A 17 -10.20 13.78 -13.31
N ASP A 18 -8.93 13.64 -13.64
CA ASP A 18 -8.31 12.38 -14.03
C ASP A 18 -7.77 11.58 -12.85
N ALA A 19 -7.43 12.23 -11.74
CA ALA A 19 -7.13 11.55 -10.48
C ALA A 19 -8.34 10.71 -10.00
N ALA A 20 -9.57 11.19 -10.25
CA ALA A 20 -10.80 10.44 -9.97
C ALA A 20 -10.89 9.11 -10.75
N LYS A 21 -10.22 9.00 -11.92
CA LYS A 21 -10.23 7.78 -12.76
C LYS A 21 -9.36 6.65 -12.19
N GLN A 22 -8.42 6.93 -11.27
CA GLN A 22 -7.67 5.87 -10.58
C GLN A 22 -8.58 4.94 -9.78
N ARG A 23 -9.66 5.47 -9.19
CA ARG A 23 -10.62 4.65 -8.43
C ARG A 23 -11.24 3.57 -9.32
N ALA A 24 -11.66 3.92 -10.53
CA ALA A 24 -12.25 2.97 -11.47
C ALA A 24 -11.23 1.91 -11.94
N TYR A 25 -9.95 2.29 -12.10
CA TYR A 25 -8.88 1.34 -12.43
C TYR A 25 -8.64 0.33 -11.29
N TRP A 26 -8.49 0.80 -10.05
CA TRP A 26 -8.22 -0.07 -8.91
C TRP A 26 -9.42 -0.94 -8.53
N MET A 27 -10.65 -0.47 -8.74
CA MET A 27 -11.86 -1.28 -8.51
C MET A 27 -12.01 -2.46 -9.48
N LYS A 28 -11.32 -2.44 -10.63
CA LYS A 28 -11.27 -3.57 -11.57
C LYS A 28 -10.22 -4.63 -11.18
N LYS A 29 -9.34 -4.32 -10.22
CA LYS A 29 -8.28 -5.23 -9.76
C LYS A 29 -8.75 -6.04 -8.56
N THR A 30 -8.15 -7.21 -8.37
CA THR A 30 -8.43 -8.04 -7.20
C THR A 30 -7.95 -7.35 -5.92
N PRO A 31 -8.57 -7.62 -4.76
CA PRO A 31 -8.11 -7.10 -3.48
C PRO A 31 -6.64 -7.41 -3.18
N MET A 32 -6.16 -8.58 -3.61
CA MET A 32 -4.77 -9.02 -3.43
C MET A 32 -3.80 -8.14 -4.24
N GLU A 33 -4.10 -7.88 -5.53
CA GLU A 33 -3.27 -7.00 -6.37
C GLU A 33 -3.26 -5.56 -5.85
N ARG A 34 -4.42 -5.07 -5.35
CA ARG A 34 -4.50 -3.75 -4.74
C ARG A 34 -3.63 -3.64 -3.49
N LEU A 35 -3.65 -4.67 -2.64
CA LEU A 35 -2.84 -4.72 -1.43
C LEU A 35 -1.34 -4.76 -1.77
N ALA A 36 -0.95 -5.58 -2.74
CA ALA A 36 0.44 -5.67 -3.20
C ALA A 36 0.94 -4.33 -3.78
N ALA A 37 0.12 -3.64 -4.58
CA ALA A 37 0.47 -2.32 -5.12
C ALA A 37 0.58 -1.26 -4.01
N ALA A 38 -0.35 -1.23 -3.06
CA ALA A 38 -0.29 -0.30 -1.92
C ALA A 38 0.93 -0.57 -1.04
N TRP A 39 1.26 -1.85 -0.81
CA TRP A 39 2.45 -2.24 -0.06
C TRP A 39 3.73 -1.80 -0.76
N TYR A 40 3.84 -2.03 -2.07
CA TYR A 40 4.97 -1.56 -2.87
C TYR A 40 5.16 -0.04 -2.76
N LEU A 41 4.07 0.73 -2.93
CA LEU A 41 4.12 2.19 -2.80
C LEU A 41 4.57 2.64 -1.40
N THR A 42 4.08 1.97 -0.36
CA THR A 42 4.48 2.24 1.03
C THR A 42 5.97 1.97 1.23
N CYS A 43 6.49 0.83 0.75
CA CYS A 43 7.91 0.52 0.80
C CYS A 43 8.75 1.56 0.06
N THR A 44 8.32 2.00 -1.12
CA THR A 44 9.05 3.03 -1.87
C THR A 44 9.04 4.40 -1.18
N ALA A 45 7.93 4.78 -0.54
CA ALA A 45 7.80 6.09 0.12
C ALA A 45 8.63 6.18 1.41
N TYR A 46 8.68 5.10 2.19
CA TYR A 46 9.39 5.03 3.46
C TYR A 46 10.75 4.32 3.38
N ASN A 47 11.22 4.03 2.16
CA ASN A 47 12.45 3.29 1.91
C ASN A 47 12.56 1.97 2.72
N LEU A 48 11.46 1.22 2.78
CA LEU A 48 11.39 -0.07 3.47
C LEU A 48 11.80 -1.20 2.52
N ASP A 49 12.48 -2.21 3.05
CA ASP A 49 12.72 -3.44 2.30
C ASP A 49 11.41 -4.23 2.16
N ILE A 50 11.01 -4.48 0.91
CA ILE A 50 9.81 -5.25 0.59
C ILE A 50 9.93 -6.73 0.99
N LYS A 51 11.17 -7.25 1.04
CA LYS A 51 11.47 -8.63 1.43
C LYS A 51 11.66 -8.79 2.94
N ASN A 52 12.00 -7.70 3.62
CA ASN A 52 12.19 -7.67 5.07
C ASN A 52 11.43 -6.49 5.70
N PRO A 53 10.09 -6.57 5.75
CA PRO A 53 9.30 -5.53 6.40
C PRO A 53 9.72 -5.39 7.87
N PRO A 54 9.84 -4.15 8.39
CA PRO A 54 9.98 -3.95 9.83
C PRO A 54 8.78 -4.60 10.53
N ARG A 55 9.04 -5.38 11.58
CA ARG A 55 7.98 -6.00 12.38
C ARG A 55 7.16 -4.88 13.03
N MET A 56 5.84 -4.98 12.90
CA MET A 56 4.93 -4.09 13.59
C MET A 56 5.18 -4.19 15.10
N ASP A 57 5.60 -3.08 15.71
CA ASP A 57 5.66 -2.99 17.16
C ASP A 57 4.23 -2.90 17.72
N ARG A 58 3.86 -3.89 18.53
CA ARG A 58 2.54 -3.98 19.17
C ARG A 58 2.54 -3.45 20.61
N SER A 59 3.68 -2.95 21.10
CA SER A 59 3.85 -2.45 22.47
C SER A 59 2.84 -1.35 22.82
N VAL A 60 2.55 -0.46 21.87
CA VAL A 60 1.61 0.67 22.02
C VAL A 60 0.14 0.26 21.99
N PHE A 61 -0.18 -0.93 21.49
CA PHE A 61 -1.54 -1.46 21.36
C PHE A 61 -1.91 -2.45 22.47
N ALA A 62 -1.08 -2.57 23.51
CA ALA A 62 -1.44 -3.32 24.70
C ALA A 62 -2.62 -2.61 25.39
N ILE A 63 -3.84 -3.07 25.11
CA ILE A 63 -5.03 -2.71 25.87
C ILE A 63 -4.72 -3.04 27.33
N LYS A 64 -4.48 -1.99 28.12
CA LYS A 64 -4.28 -2.11 29.57
C LYS A 64 -5.54 -2.75 30.13
N LYS A 65 -5.47 -4.03 30.51
CA LYS A 65 -6.57 -4.74 31.17
C LYS A 65 -6.94 -3.94 32.41
N ARG A 66 -8.12 -3.30 32.43
CA ARG A 66 -8.59 -2.56 33.61
C ARG A 66 -8.73 -3.57 34.75
N PRO A 67 -8.09 -3.37 35.91
CA PRO A 67 -8.42 -4.16 37.08
C PRO A 67 -9.87 -3.83 37.46
N GLY A 68 -10.70 -4.88 37.53
CA GLY A 68 -12.05 -4.81 38.11
C GLY A 68 -11.99 -5.02 39.61
#